data_AF-A0A6P2FI03-F1
#
_entry.id   AF-A0A6P2FI03-F1
#
_cell.length_a   1.000
_cell.length_b   1.000
_cell.length_c   1.000
_cell.angle_alpha   90.00
_cell.angle_beta   90.00
_cell.angle_gamma   90.00
#
_symmetry.space_group_name_H-M   'P 1'
#
loop_
_entity.id
_entity.type
_entity.pdbx_description
1 polymer ?
#
loop_
_entity_poly.entity_id
_entity_poly.type
_entity_poly.pdbx_seq_one_letter_code
_entity_poly.pdbx_strand_id
1 'polypeptide(L)'
;MTTLPLTEFDDGEVVYDSTAARAAAPAANDPPFDVDPPPSADAQPAAEQGEGKPNATALALVEVNKNIAEFDAVEAGLQKLEKDWKGVIFGDIQTPKGLRAAKAARASIREPRYAVQKAVDNAKGPLNTLKAAIAQRGEEIIERIAAVEDPIDAQVKAEEKRLQEERQRLEREAAERTKAINEALLDITSRTEACIEQPASFITETIQWLDNTELTEEDFGDRLAEAKTAWQTTRDRLVRMQAAAEAAELAAANAKILADQLKAQQDELERRTAALAKREAIANRIDGLRALPLRHVESTAAVLRQVIEALNHLQAEDFDDRISEAYGITAQVLPELQDLLTAAEEEEAEPEPQWVTPISTEPSSLEAVLDEDEAEQFAPAPAAPMEVAAPAPVPAPAPAPAPAIAPRSFGGYSSTRPSAAPRREHRPTDSQLIEVLSLHYRVHESKVIEWLLAVDLDAASKRLAAAEAGDPLPF
;
A
#
# COMPACT_ATOMS: atom_id res chain seq x y z
N MET A 1 -40.16 21.49 26.03
CA MET A 1 -40.43 21.35 24.58
C MET A 1 -41.13 22.63 24.16
N THR A 2 -40.47 23.45 23.36
CA THR A 2 -40.86 24.84 23.07
C THR A 2 -40.36 25.20 21.67
N THR A 3 -41.11 26.05 20.96
CA THR A 3 -40.74 26.72 19.68
C THR A 3 -40.34 25.83 18.48
N LEU A 4 -41.35 25.63 17.62
CA LEU A 4 -41.26 25.71 16.14
C LEU A 4 -40.92 27.18 15.70
N PRO A 5 -40.62 27.51 14.41
CA PRO A 5 -41.16 26.88 13.19
C PRO A 5 -40.21 26.64 11.98
N LEU A 6 -40.82 26.06 10.94
CA LEU A 6 -40.31 25.88 9.57
C LEU A 6 -40.64 27.09 8.68
N THR A 7 -39.67 27.52 7.86
CA THR A 7 -39.73 28.40 6.67
C THR A 7 -38.31 28.38 6.07
N GLU A 8 -38.05 28.37 4.76
CA GLU A 8 -38.86 28.33 3.54
C GLU A 8 -38.30 27.26 2.57
N PHE A 9 -39.04 26.93 1.51
CA PHE A 9 -38.48 26.29 0.30
C PHE A 9 -38.40 27.38 -0.77
N ASP A 10 -37.25 27.48 -1.44
CA ASP A 10 -36.99 28.47 -2.49
C ASP A 10 -36.68 27.75 -3.81
N ASP A 11 -37.31 28.16 -4.91
CA ASP A 11 -37.28 27.44 -6.18
C ASP A 11 -36.08 27.89 -7.03
N GLY A 12 -35.13 26.98 -7.25
CA GLY A 12 -33.86 27.27 -7.91
C GLY A 12 -33.98 27.71 -9.38
N GLU A 13 -33.78 29.01 -9.63
CA GLU A 13 -33.80 29.62 -10.96
C GLU A 13 -32.66 29.12 -11.86
N VAL A 14 -33.01 28.48 -13.00
CA VAL A 14 -32.03 27.93 -13.95
C VAL A 14 -31.56 28.98 -14.95
N VAL A 15 -30.47 29.67 -14.63
CA VAL A 15 -29.85 30.68 -15.50
C VAL A 15 -29.01 30.03 -16.60
N TYR A 16 -29.45 30.13 -17.85
CA TYR A 16 -28.63 29.82 -19.04
C TYR A 16 -28.01 31.11 -19.63
N ASP A 17 -26.70 31.29 -19.46
CA ASP A 17 -25.93 32.26 -20.26
C ASP A 17 -25.75 31.72 -21.69
N SER A 18 -25.93 32.58 -22.69
CA SER A 18 -25.90 32.24 -24.11
C SER A 18 -25.18 33.29 -24.96
N THR A 19 -23.93 33.62 -24.61
CA THR A 19 -23.15 34.69 -25.28
C THR A 19 -21.79 34.29 -25.86
N ALA A 20 -21.74 33.47 -26.93
CA ALA A 20 -20.50 33.32 -27.74
C ALA A 20 -20.68 32.91 -29.23
N ALA A 21 -19.85 33.52 -30.09
CA ALA A 21 -19.24 32.96 -31.31
C ALA A 21 -20.09 32.38 -32.48
N ARG A 22 -20.78 33.27 -33.19
CA ARG A 22 -21.28 33.10 -34.59
C ARG A 22 -20.14 32.83 -35.61
N ALA A 23 -20.21 31.73 -36.38
CA ALA A 23 -19.46 31.57 -37.65
C ALA A 23 -20.05 30.51 -38.62
N ALA A 24 -20.02 30.83 -39.93
CA ALA A 24 -20.10 29.97 -41.13
C ALA A 24 -21.18 28.86 -41.26
N ALA A 25 -22.10 29.03 -42.22
CA ALA A 25 -22.84 27.94 -42.89
C ALA A 25 -22.08 27.46 -44.15
N PRO A 26 -22.50 26.34 -44.77
CA PRO A 26 -23.34 26.46 -45.96
C PRO A 26 -24.58 25.55 -45.95
N ALA A 27 -25.49 25.74 -46.91
CA ALA A 27 -26.84 25.18 -46.90
C ALA A 27 -27.03 23.90 -47.73
N ALA A 28 -28.02 23.10 -47.32
CA ALA A 28 -28.75 22.15 -48.15
C ALA A 28 -30.25 22.28 -47.80
N ASN A 29 -31.16 21.95 -48.73
CA ASN A 29 -32.60 22.07 -48.51
C ASN A 29 -33.17 20.84 -47.80
N ASP A 30 -34.12 21.08 -46.88
CA ASP A 30 -35.20 20.14 -46.55
C ASP A 30 -36.56 20.84 -46.82
N PRO A 31 -37.64 20.07 -47.09
CA PRO A 31 -38.92 20.63 -47.50
C PRO A 31 -39.69 21.28 -46.34
N PRO A 32 -40.63 22.22 -46.62
CA PRO A 32 -41.45 22.83 -45.58
C PRO A 32 -42.40 21.78 -44.97
N PHE A 33 -42.41 21.70 -43.64
CA PHE A 33 -43.57 21.17 -42.92
C PHE A 33 -44.70 22.21 -43.01
N ASP A 34 -45.84 21.81 -43.60
CA ASP A 34 -47.08 22.57 -43.49
C ASP A 34 -47.51 22.60 -42.01
N VAL A 35 -47.33 23.75 -41.37
CA VAL A 35 -47.99 24.07 -40.11
C VAL A 35 -49.28 24.79 -40.48
N ASP A 36 -50.41 24.08 -40.43
CA ASP A 36 -51.73 24.68 -40.60
C ASP A 36 -51.87 25.92 -39.70
N PRO A 37 -52.25 27.09 -40.25
CA PRO A 37 -52.44 28.27 -39.42
C PRO A 37 -53.59 28.00 -38.43
N PRO A 38 -53.45 28.37 -37.14
CA PRO A 38 -54.54 28.20 -36.18
C PRO A 38 -55.77 28.94 -36.71
N PRO A 39 -56.97 28.31 -36.70
CA PRO A 39 -58.16 28.90 -37.29
C PRO A 39 -58.46 30.25 -36.64
N SER A 40 -58.72 31.24 -37.48
CA SER A 40 -59.01 32.61 -37.03
C SER A 40 -60.19 32.64 -36.05
N ALA A 41 -60.12 33.54 -35.08
CA ALA A 41 -61.13 33.68 -34.03
C ALA A 41 -62.45 34.26 -34.58
N ASP A 42 -63.26 33.42 -35.22
CA ASP A 42 -64.67 33.70 -35.45
C ASP A 42 -65.38 33.85 -34.09
N ALA A 43 -66.29 34.83 -34.02
CA ALA A 43 -66.89 35.27 -32.77
C ALA A 43 -67.84 34.23 -32.18
N GLN A 44 -67.33 33.38 -31.29
CA GLN A 44 -68.17 32.65 -30.34
C GLN A 44 -68.88 33.68 -29.42
N PRO A 45 -70.18 33.50 -29.14
CA PRO A 45 -70.96 34.50 -28.42
C PRO A 45 -70.45 34.66 -26.98
N ALA A 46 -70.66 35.85 -26.41
CA ALA A 46 -70.35 36.12 -25.02
C ALA A 46 -70.99 35.04 -24.13
N ALA A 47 -70.17 34.35 -23.33
CA ALA A 47 -70.63 33.28 -22.46
C ALA A 47 -71.74 33.80 -21.54
N GLU A 48 -72.91 33.17 -21.61
CA GLU A 48 -74.07 33.58 -20.83
C GLU A 48 -73.71 33.58 -19.34
N GLN A 49 -73.89 34.73 -18.69
CA GLN A 49 -73.72 34.84 -17.25
C GLN A 49 -74.82 33.99 -16.61
N GLY A 50 -74.46 32.80 -16.12
CA GLY A 50 -75.40 31.80 -15.63
C GLY A 50 -76.29 32.35 -14.52
N GLU A 51 -77.52 32.75 -14.89
CA GLU A 51 -78.47 33.34 -13.96
C GLU A 51 -78.91 32.35 -12.86
N GLY A 52 -79.34 32.91 -11.74
CA GLY A 52 -80.53 32.35 -11.09
C GLY A 52 -80.34 31.26 -10.04
N LYS A 53 -79.15 31.09 -9.45
CA LYS A 53 -79.06 30.67 -8.04
C LYS A 53 -78.07 31.55 -7.27
N PRO A 54 -78.51 32.24 -6.18
CA PRO A 54 -77.56 32.91 -5.30
C PRO A 54 -76.63 31.85 -4.71
N ASN A 55 -75.32 32.06 -4.86
CA ASN A 55 -74.29 31.13 -4.40
C ASN A 55 -74.55 30.74 -2.93
N ALA A 56 -74.51 29.43 -2.62
CA ALA A 56 -74.73 28.95 -1.25
C ALA A 56 -73.80 29.63 -0.23
N THR A 57 -72.57 29.97 -0.63
CA THR A 57 -71.62 30.75 0.18
C THR A 57 -72.10 32.18 0.40
N ALA A 58 -72.74 32.82 -0.60
CA ALA A 58 -73.29 34.17 -0.48
C ALA A 58 -74.58 34.19 0.38
N LEU A 59 -75.45 33.18 0.23
CA LEU A 59 -76.60 32.99 1.14
C LEU A 59 -76.14 32.78 2.59
N ALA A 60 -75.19 31.88 2.81
CA ALA A 60 -74.64 31.62 4.14
C ALA A 60 -73.96 32.87 4.73
N LEU A 61 -73.25 33.67 3.93
CA LEU A 61 -72.66 34.93 4.38
C LEU A 61 -73.72 35.97 4.77
N VAL A 62 -74.80 36.11 3.99
CA VAL A 62 -75.95 36.97 4.32
C VAL A 62 -76.65 36.48 5.60
N GLU A 63 -76.81 35.18 5.77
CA GLU A 63 -77.44 34.59 6.95
C GLU A 63 -76.55 34.72 8.21
N VAL A 64 -75.24 34.53 8.11
CA VAL A 64 -74.28 34.81 9.19
C VAL A 64 -74.32 36.29 9.57
N ASN A 65 -74.26 37.21 8.60
CA ASN A 65 -74.34 38.66 8.86
C ASN A 65 -75.68 39.06 9.51
N LYS A 66 -76.79 38.41 9.14
CA LYS A 66 -78.09 38.59 9.80
C LYS A 66 -78.08 38.10 11.25
N ASN A 67 -77.49 36.94 11.53
CA ASN A 67 -77.37 36.43 12.90
C ASN A 67 -76.44 37.32 13.76
N ILE A 68 -75.41 37.97 13.17
CA ILE A 68 -74.59 38.99 13.85
C ILE A 68 -75.44 40.19 14.28
N ALA A 69 -76.25 40.74 13.37
CA ALA A 69 -77.17 41.84 13.72
C ALA A 69 -78.23 41.44 14.79
N GLU A 70 -78.59 40.16 14.89
CA GLU A 70 -79.43 39.63 15.97
C GLU A 70 -78.69 39.55 17.32
N PHE A 71 -77.35 39.45 17.33
CA PHE A 71 -76.54 39.60 18.54
C PHE A 71 -76.43 41.07 18.96
N ASP A 72 -76.08 41.97 18.04
CA ASP A 72 -75.95 43.42 18.28
C ASP A 72 -77.23 43.99 18.92
N ALA A 73 -78.39 43.57 18.42
CA ALA A 73 -79.70 43.95 18.93
C ALA A 73 -79.98 43.46 20.37
N VAL A 74 -79.44 42.30 20.76
CA VAL A 74 -79.56 41.81 22.14
C VAL A 74 -78.54 42.46 23.08
N GLU A 75 -77.32 42.73 22.61
CA GLU A 75 -76.29 43.44 23.38
C GLU A 75 -76.74 44.87 23.74
N ALA A 76 -77.33 45.59 22.77
CA ALA A 76 -77.96 46.90 23.02
C ALA A 76 -79.07 46.85 24.09
N GLY A 77 -79.78 45.72 24.23
CA GLY A 77 -80.78 45.49 25.28
C GLY A 77 -80.19 45.06 26.64
N LEU A 78 -78.97 44.53 26.67
CA LEU A 78 -78.39 43.87 27.84
C LEU A 78 -78.13 44.84 29.00
N GLN A 79 -77.62 46.04 28.71
CA GLN A 79 -77.39 47.08 29.74
C GLN A 79 -78.68 47.46 30.49
N LYS A 80 -79.83 47.46 29.79
CA LYS A 80 -81.13 47.72 30.41
C LYS A 80 -81.57 46.53 31.28
N LEU A 81 -81.41 45.30 30.80
CA LEU A 81 -81.75 44.09 31.57
C LEU A 81 -80.89 43.96 32.83
N GLU A 82 -79.62 44.36 32.77
CA GLU A 82 -78.80 44.49 33.97
C GLU A 82 -79.34 45.59 34.90
N LYS A 83 -79.55 46.81 34.40
CA LYS A 83 -80.05 47.93 35.23
C LYS A 83 -81.38 47.62 35.92
N ASP A 84 -82.30 46.94 35.23
CA ASP A 84 -83.66 46.68 35.71
C ASP A 84 -83.73 45.45 36.65
N TRP A 85 -82.78 44.50 36.59
CA TRP A 85 -82.88 43.21 37.31
C TRP A 85 -81.65 42.75 38.11
N LYS A 86 -80.46 43.36 37.95
CA LYS A 86 -79.22 42.95 38.63
C LYS A 86 -79.32 43.19 40.13
N GLY A 87 -79.29 42.10 40.92
CA GLY A 87 -79.41 42.14 42.39
C GLY A 87 -80.85 42.27 42.92
N VAL A 88 -81.88 42.19 42.07
CA VAL A 88 -83.29 42.29 42.51
C VAL A 88 -83.72 41.02 43.26
N ILE A 89 -84.17 41.19 44.51
CA ILE A 89 -84.69 40.12 45.38
C ILE A 89 -86.20 40.33 45.58
N PHE A 90 -87.01 39.35 45.16
CA PHE A 90 -88.47 39.40 45.29
C PHE A 90 -88.92 38.89 46.68
N GLY A 91 -89.02 39.78 47.67
CA GLY A 91 -89.47 39.41 49.02
C GLY A 91 -90.85 38.74 49.07
N ASP A 92 -91.84 39.28 48.36
CA ASP A 92 -93.23 38.79 48.36
C ASP A 92 -93.47 37.54 47.49
N ILE A 93 -92.42 36.78 47.12
CA ILE A 93 -92.53 35.67 46.15
C ILE A 93 -93.46 34.53 46.61
N GLN A 94 -93.72 34.39 47.91
CA GLN A 94 -94.70 33.45 48.45
C GLN A 94 -96.17 33.87 48.16
N THR A 95 -96.41 35.13 47.81
CA THR A 95 -97.73 35.61 47.40
C THR A 95 -98.00 35.29 45.92
N PRO A 96 -99.26 35.02 45.52
CA PRO A 96 -99.61 34.84 44.10
C PRO A 96 -99.28 36.04 43.20
N LYS A 97 -99.21 37.26 43.77
CA LYS A 97 -98.83 38.48 43.05
C LYS A 97 -97.30 38.55 42.83
N GLY A 98 -96.51 38.36 43.89
CA GLY A 98 -95.05 38.36 43.82
C GLY A 98 -94.53 37.22 42.93
N LEU A 99 -95.12 36.03 43.02
CA LEU A 99 -94.76 34.90 42.14
C LEU A 99 -95.03 35.18 40.65
N ARG A 100 -96.10 35.93 40.32
CA ARG A 100 -96.39 36.35 38.94
C ARG A 100 -95.37 37.38 38.45
N ALA A 101 -95.03 38.38 39.28
CA ALA A 101 -94.00 39.37 38.95
C ALA A 101 -92.61 38.74 38.74
N ALA A 102 -92.18 37.87 39.65
CA ALA A 102 -90.91 37.15 39.53
C ALA A 102 -90.86 36.22 38.31
N LYS A 103 -91.98 35.59 37.93
CA LYS A 103 -92.09 34.80 36.69
C LYS A 103 -91.98 35.67 35.43
N ALA A 104 -92.61 36.85 35.42
CA ALA A 104 -92.49 37.80 34.30
C ALA A 104 -91.05 38.31 34.13
N ALA A 105 -90.41 38.77 35.20
CA ALA A 105 -88.99 39.18 35.19
C ALA A 105 -88.08 38.06 34.66
N ARG A 106 -88.28 36.82 35.16
CA ARG A 106 -87.54 35.64 34.70
C ARG A 106 -87.78 35.31 33.22
N ALA A 107 -88.94 35.64 32.66
CA ALA A 107 -89.23 35.49 31.23
C ALA A 107 -88.45 36.53 30.42
N SER A 108 -88.56 37.82 30.78
CA SER A 108 -87.86 38.92 30.10
C SER A 108 -86.33 38.82 30.11
N ILE A 109 -85.74 38.16 31.12
CA ILE A 109 -84.29 37.85 31.15
C ILE A 109 -83.96 36.61 30.29
N ARG A 110 -84.87 35.65 30.18
CA ARG A 110 -84.64 34.38 29.45
C ARG A 110 -84.87 34.50 27.96
N GLU A 111 -85.85 35.27 27.52
CA GLU A 111 -86.22 35.43 26.11
C GLU A 111 -85.03 35.92 25.24
N PRO A 112 -84.28 36.99 25.60
CA PRO A 112 -83.08 37.39 24.86
C PRO A 112 -81.97 36.34 24.87
N ARG A 113 -81.78 35.63 26.00
CA ARG A 113 -80.78 34.54 26.08
C ARG A 113 -81.13 33.36 25.17
N TYR A 114 -82.41 33.04 25.03
CA TYR A 114 -82.87 32.02 24.08
C TYR A 114 -82.77 32.51 22.63
N ALA A 115 -82.97 33.80 22.36
CA ALA A 115 -82.74 34.38 21.04
C ALA A 115 -81.27 34.27 20.62
N VAL A 116 -80.32 34.67 21.48
CA VAL A 116 -78.87 34.53 21.23
C VAL A 116 -78.49 33.06 21.00
N GLN A 117 -78.95 32.13 21.84
CA GLN A 117 -78.68 30.71 21.64
C GLN A 117 -79.18 30.22 20.27
N LYS A 118 -80.39 30.64 19.88
CA LYS A 118 -80.98 30.28 18.58
C LYS A 118 -80.18 30.87 17.41
N ALA A 119 -79.78 32.14 17.46
CA ALA A 119 -78.98 32.76 16.41
C ALA A 119 -77.57 32.12 16.30
N VAL A 120 -76.95 31.74 17.43
CA VAL A 120 -75.70 30.96 17.45
C VAL A 120 -75.87 29.61 16.75
N ASP A 121 -76.93 28.86 17.07
CA ASP A 121 -77.13 27.51 16.51
C ASP A 121 -77.62 27.55 15.06
N ASN A 122 -78.39 28.58 14.66
CA ASN A 122 -78.70 28.90 13.27
C ASN A 122 -77.40 29.14 12.46
N ALA A 123 -76.49 30.00 12.94
CA ALA A 123 -75.28 30.37 12.21
C ALA A 123 -74.28 29.22 12.04
N LYS A 124 -74.20 28.29 13.01
CA LYS A 124 -73.32 27.10 12.93
C LYS A 124 -73.68 26.14 11.78
N GLY A 125 -74.97 26.03 11.45
CA GLY A 125 -75.45 25.09 10.43
C GLY A 125 -74.79 25.33 9.07
N PRO A 126 -75.03 26.48 8.42
CA PRO A 126 -74.44 26.83 7.13
C PRO A 126 -72.91 26.78 7.11
N LEU A 127 -72.25 27.22 8.19
CA LEU A 127 -70.78 27.20 8.30
C LEU A 127 -70.22 25.77 8.31
N ASN A 128 -70.85 24.84 9.04
CA ASN A 128 -70.44 23.43 9.04
C ASN A 128 -70.73 22.76 7.69
N THR A 129 -71.84 23.10 7.03
CA THR A 129 -72.14 22.63 5.67
C THR A 129 -71.09 23.12 4.66
N LEU A 130 -70.70 24.39 4.70
CA LEU A 130 -69.63 24.92 3.85
C LEU A 130 -68.29 24.25 4.11
N LYS A 131 -67.91 24.03 5.39
CA LYS A 131 -66.68 23.31 5.74
C LYS A 131 -66.66 21.89 5.17
N ALA A 132 -67.76 21.16 5.28
CA ALA A 132 -67.87 19.80 4.73
C ALA A 132 -67.78 19.80 3.20
N ALA A 133 -68.49 20.73 2.53
CA ALA A 133 -68.46 20.86 1.08
C ALA A 133 -67.06 21.22 0.53
N ILE A 134 -66.31 22.08 1.23
CA ILE A 134 -64.92 22.41 0.86
C ILE A 134 -64.00 21.19 1.03
N ALA A 135 -64.12 20.44 2.13
CA ALA A 135 -63.32 19.24 2.36
C ALA A 135 -63.58 18.16 1.29
N GLN A 136 -64.85 17.81 1.08
CA GLN A 136 -65.27 16.87 0.02
C GLN A 136 -64.79 17.34 -1.35
N ARG A 137 -64.92 18.63 -1.69
CA ARG A 137 -64.49 19.12 -3.00
C ARG A 137 -62.97 19.14 -3.17
N GLY A 138 -62.21 19.27 -2.09
CA GLY A 138 -60.76 19.09 -2.11
C GLY A 138 -60.39 17.64 -2.42
N GLU A 139 -61.02 16.69 -1.73
CA GLU A 139 -60.86 15.24 -1.93
C GLU A 139 -61.21 14.83 -3.39
N GLU A 140 -62.37 15.24 -3.90
CA GLU A 140 -62.80 15.05 -5.30
C GLU A 140 -61.82 15.63 -6.35
N ILE A 141 -61.04 16.65 -6.00
CA ILE A 141 -60.04 17.26 -6.89
C ILE A 141 -58.71 16.49 -6.79
N ILE A 142 -58.29 16.11 -5.59
CA ILE A 142 -57.08 15.32 -5.34
C ILE A 142 -57.19 13.95 -6.01
N GLU A 143 -58.30 13.22 -5.83
CA GLU A 143 -58.53 11.94 -6.50
C GLU A 143 -58.46 12.06 -8.03
N ARG A 144 -58.98 13.16 -8.59
CA ARG A 144 -58.96 13.43 -10.03
C ARG A 144 -57.60 13.87 -10.58
N ILE A 145 -56.71 14.38 -9.73
CA ILE A 145 -55.32 14.67 -10.08
C ILE A 145 -54.52 13.38 -10.01
N ALA A 146 -54.61 12.62 -8.91
CA ALA A 146 -53.95 11.33 -8.75
C ALA A 146 -54.29 10.34 -9.88
N ALA A 147 -55.56 10.25 -10.29
CA ALA A 147 -56.00 9.41 -11.42
C ALA A 147 -55.40 9.79 -12.79
N VAL A 148 -54.74 10.95 -12.90
CA VAL A 148 -53.97 11.39 -14.09
C VAL A 148 -52.46 11.31 -13.83
N GLU A 149 -52.01 11.59 -12.62
CA GLU A 149 -50.60 11.58 -12.19
C GLU A 149 -50.04 10.16 -12.02
N ASP A 150 -50.72 9.29 -11.26
CA ASP A 150 -50.33 7.89 -11.00
C ASP A 150 -49.92 7.10 -12.27
N PRO A 151 -50.69 7.11 -13.38
CA PRO A 151 -50.28 6.39 -14.59
C PRO A 151 -49.11 7.04 -15.32
N ILE A 152 -48.83 8.34 -15.13
CA ILE A 152 -47.66 9.02 -15.70
C ILE A 152 -46.42 8.72 -14.85
N ASP A 153 -46.52 8.85 -13.53
CA ASP A 153 -45.48 8.47 -12.58
C ASP A 153 -45.03 7.01 -12.76
N ALA A 154 -45.99 6.08 -12.92
CA ALA A 154 -45.69 4.68 -13.20
C ALA A 154 -44.96 4.46 -14.54
N GLN A 155 -45.23 5.27 -15.56
CA GLN A 155 -44.53 5.22 -16.85
C GLN A 155 -43.11 5.80 -16.74
N VAL A 156 -42.94 6.94 -16.06
CA VAL A 156 -41.63 7.56 -15.80
C VAL A 156 -40.72 6.59 -15.05
N LYS A 157 -41.19 6.04 -13.92
CA LYS A 157 -40.42 5.07 -13.12
C LYS A 157 -40.07 3.79 -13.87
N ALA A 158 -40.93 3.34 -14.79
CA ALA A 158 -40.63 2.18 -15.64
C ALA A 158 -39.52 2.48 -16.66
N GLU A 159 -39.54 3.65 -17.30
CA GLU A 159 -38.54 4.04 -18.29
C GLU A 159 -37.20 4.46 -17.66
N GLU A 160 -37.23 5.17 -16.52
CA GLU A 160 -36.04 5.44 -15.70
C GLU A 160 -35.34 4.14 -15.30
N LYS A 161 -36.12 3.13 -14.85
CA LYS A 161 -35.58 1.81 -14.54
C LYS A 161 -34.97 1.14 -15.78
N ARG A 162 -35.64 1.19 -16.93
CA ARG A 162 -35.12 0.63 -18.21
C ARG A 162 -33.78 1.27 -18.58
N LEU A 163 -33.69 2.60 -18.47
CA LEU A 163 -32.48 3.37 -18.74
C LEU A 163 -31.36 3.10 -17.74
N GLN A 164 -31.68 2.88 -16.45
CA GLN A 164 -30.71 2.48 -15.44
C GLN A 164 -30.17 1.07 -15.68
N GLU A 165 -31.02 0.10 -16.05
CA GLU A 165 -30.61 -1.26 -16.39
C GLU A 165 -29.75 -1.30 -17.68
N GLU A 166 -30.11 -0.52 -18.69
CA GLU A 166 -29.33 -0.31 -19.92
C GLU A 166 -27.96 0.32 -19.63
N ARG A 167 -27.92 1.42 -18.86
CA ARG A 167 -26.68 2.06 -18.45
C ARG A 167 -25.78 1.10 -17.68
N GLN A 168 -26.32 0.38 -16.70
CA GLN A 168 -25.55 -0.60 -15.93
C GLN A 168 -25.01 -1.74 -16.79
N ARG A 169 -25.73 -2.14 -17.84
CA ARG A 169 -25.24 -3.14 -18.80
C ARG A 169 -24.05 -2.61 -19.59
N LEU A 170 -24.18 -1.44 -20.20
CA LEU A 170 -23.11 -0.77 -20.96
C LEU A 170 -21.88 -0.45 -20.09
N GLU A 171 -22.10 -0.05 -18.84
CA GLU A 171 -21.04 0.23 -17.85
C GLU A 171 -20.28 -1.04 -17.45
N ARG A 172 -20.96 -2.19 -17.34
CA ARG A 172 -20.30 -3.50 -17.15
C ARG A 172 -19.55 -3.95 -18.40
N GLU A 173 -20.15 -3.88 -19.58
CA GLU A 173 -19.51 -4.22 -20.86
C GLU A 173 -18.21 -3.39 -21.08
N ALA A 174 -18.26 -2.09 -20.78
CA ALA A 174 -17.09 -1.20 -20.86
C ALA A 174 -16.04 -1.50 -19.78
N ALA A 175 -16.46 -1.80 -18.54
CA ALA A 175 -15.56 -2.20 -17.46
C ALA A 175 -14.88 -3.55 -17.72
N GLU A 176 -15.61 -4.53 -18.25
CA GLU A 176 -15.08 -5.84 -18.65
C GLU A 176 -14.07 -5.72 -19.79
N ARG A 177 -14.36 -4.92 -20.83
CA ARG A 177 -13.38 -4.64 -21.89
C ARG A 177 -12.13 -3.93 -21.35
N THR A 178 -12.32 -2.92 -20.50
CA THR A 178 -11.20 -2.19 -19.86
C THR A 178 -10.36 -3.12 -19.00
N LYS A 179 -10.99 -4.04 -18.26
CA LYS A 179 -10.33 -5.07 -17.46
C LYS A 179 -9.53 -6.03 -18.33
N ALA A 180 -10.12 -6.59 -19.38
CA ALA A 180 -9.45 -7.51 -20.30
C ALA A 180 -8.19 -6.89 -20.93
N ILE A 181 -8.27 -5.62 -21.35
CA ILE A 181 -7.12 -4.87 -21.87
C ILE A 181 -6.03 -4.68 -20.79
N ASN A 182 -6.40 -4.37 -19.55
CA ASN A 182 -5.44 -4.27 -18.44
C ASN A 182 -4.78 -5.61 -18.10
N GLU A 183 -5.56 -6.70 -18.09
CA GLU A 183 -5.05 -8.06 -17.86
C GLU A 183 -4.08 -8.47 -18.97
N ALA A 184 -4.41 -8.21 -20.25
CA ALA A 184 -3.50 -8.47 -21.38
C ALA A 184 -2.19 -7.65 -21.32
N LEU A 185 -2.25 -6.37 -20.89
CA LEU A 185 -1.05 -5.52 -20.71
C LEU A 185 -0.15 -6.01 -19.56
N LEU A 186 -0.76 -6.49 -18.47
CA LEU A 186 -0.04 -7.12 -17.36
C LEU A 186 0.59 -8.45 -17.81
N ASP A 187 -0.13 -9.25 -18.60
CA ASP A 187 0.34 -10.52 -19.15
C ASP A 187 1.51 -10.35 -20.13
N ILE A 188 1.61 -9.22 -20.83
CA ILE A 188 2.78 -8.88 -21.65
C ILE A 188 3.96 -8.48 -20.76
N THR A 189 3.77 -7.55 -19.83
CA THR A 189 4.87 -6.95 -19.06
C THR A 189 5.51 -7.90 -18.04
N SER A 190 4.70 -8.74 -17.39
CA SER A 190 5.13 -9.75 -16.40
C SER A 190 6.01 -10.88 -16.97
N ARG A 191 6.07 -11.07 -18.30
CA ARG A 191 6.98 -12.05 -18.94
C ARG A 191 8.44 -11.83 -18.57
N THR A 192 8.82 -10.59 -18.28
CA THR A 192 10.18 -10.23 -17.84
C THR A 192 10.49 -10.61 -16.38
N GLU A 193 9.47 -10.94 -15.59
CA GLU A 193 9.61 -11.45 -14.22
C GLU A 193 9.68 -12.99 -14.22
N ALA A 194 8.84 -13.63 -15.03
CA ALA A 194 8.88 -15.08 -15.26
C ALA A 194 10.21 -15.59 -15.85
N CYS A 195 10.99 -14.72 -16.49
CA CYS A 195 12.31 -15.03 -17.05
C CYS A 195 13.48 -14.80 -16.08
N ILE A 196 13.24 -14.43 -14.81
CA ILE A 196 14.30 -14.27 -13.80
C ILE A 196 14.90 -15.64 -13.46
N GLU A 197 16.24 -15.70 -13.42
CA GLU A 197 17.04 -16.91 -13.15
C GLU A 197 16.81 -18.08 -14.12
N GLN A 198 16.12 -17.85 -15.25
CA GLN A 198 15.88 -18.87 -16.28
C GLN A 198 17.05 -19.00 -17.27
N PRO A 199 17.28 -20.19 -17.85
CA PRO A 199 18.32 -20.41 -18.86
C PRO A 199 17.98 -19.71 -20.18
N ALA A 200 19.00 -19.44 -21.00
CA ALA A 200 18.87 -18.70 -22.25
C ALA A 200 17.83 -19.29 -23.22
N SER A 201 17.66 -20.62 -23.23
CA SER A 201 16.65 -21.31 -24.04
C SER A 201 15.21 -20.93 -23.69
N PHE A 202 14.87 -20.88 -22.40
CA PHE A 202 13.52 -20.53 -21.95
C PHE A 202 13.18 -19.05 -22.25
N ILE A 203 14.18 -18.17 -22.11
CA ILE A 203 14.04 -16.75 -22.49
C ILE A 203 13.83 -16.64 -24.01
N THR A 204 14.54 -17.45 -24.81
CA THR A 204 14.38 -17.52 -26.27
C THR A 204 12.97 -17.98 -26.66
N GLU A 205 12.44 -19.04 -26.03
CA GLU A 205 11.07 -19.51 -26.23
C GLU A 205 10.03 -18.42 -25.87
N THR A 206 10.26 -17.67 -24.79
CA THR A 206 9.39 -16.56 -24.37
C THR A 206 9.43 -15.39 -25.37
N ILE A 207 10.58 -15.09 -25.96
CA ILE A 207 10.72 -14.08 -27.03
C ILE A 207 9.99 -14.57 -28.29
N GLN A 208 10.12 -15.84 -28.67
CA GLN A 208 9.40 -16.42 -29.81
C GLN A 208 7.89 -16.41 -29.60
N TRP A 209 7.39 -16.63 -28.38
CA TRP A 209 5.97 -16.50 -28.07
C TRP A 209 5.47 -15.05 -28.27
N LEU A 210 6.23 -14.05 -27.82
CA LEU A 210 5.92 -12.63 -28.07
C LEU A 210 5.96 -12.29 -29.56
N ASP A 211 6.97 -12.74 -30.30
CA ASP A 211 7.14 -12.51 -31.75
C ASP A 211 6.05 -13.17 -32.60
N ASN A 212 5.42 -14.23 -32.11
CA ASN A 212 4.26 -14.88 -32.73
C ASN A 212 2.90 -14.31 -32.25
N THR A 213 2.88 -13.36 -31.32
CA THR A 213 1.65 -12.77 -30.77
C THR A 213 1.32 -11.46 -31.48
N GLU A 214 0.36 -11.49 -32.40
CA GLU A 214 -0.11 -10.29 -33.09
C GLU A 214 -0.95 -9.37 -32.18
N LEU A 215 -0.65 -8.07 -32.19
CA LEU A 215 -1.37 -7.04 -31.44
C LEU A 215 -2.38 -6.34 -32.36
N THR A 216 -3.66 -6.67 -32.23
CA THR A 216 -4.73 -6.15 -33.10
C THR A 216 -5.48 -4.95 -32.50
N GLU A 217 -6.15 -4.19 -33.38
CA GLU A 217 -7.05 -3.10 -32.99
C GLU A 217 -8.39 -3.60 -32.43
N GLU A 218 -8.75 -4.86 -32.72
CA GLU A 218 -9.94 -5.52 -32.14
C GLU A 218 -9.74 -5.78 -30.63
N ASP A 219 -8.57 -6.29 -30.25
CA ASP A 219 -8.25 -6.59 -28.84
C ASP A 219 -8.10 -5.30 -28.01
N PHE A 220 -7.28 -4.35 -28.48
CA PHE A 220 -6.81 -3.20 -27.68
C PHE A 220 -7.51 -1.86 -27.96
N GLY A 221 -8.17 -1.70 -29.11
CA GLY A 221 -8.76 -0.42 -29.54
C GLY A 221 -7.79 0.75 -29.44
N ASP A 222 -8.25 1.86 -28.85
CA ASP A 222 -7.46 3.09 -28.61
C ASP A 222 -6.12 2.84 -27.87
N ARG A 223 -6.03 1.76 -27.08
CA ARG A 223 -4.83 1.40 -26.30
C ARG A 223 -3.83 0.54 -27.07
N LEU A 224 -4.04 0.28 -28.36
CA LEU A 224 -3.12 -0.48 -29.20
C LEU A 224 -1.71 0.14 -29.27
N ALA A 225 -1.59 1.47 -29.21
CA ALA A 225 -0.30 2.15 -29.18
C ALA A 225 0.47 1.91 -27.85
N GLU A 226 -0.25 1.88 -26.73
CA GLU A 226 0.28 1.55 -25.40
C GLU A 226 0.74 0.08 -25.38
N ALA A 227 -0.09 -0.84 -25.87
CA ALA A 227 0.23 -2.26 -25.96
C ALA A 227 1.47 -2.55 -26.81
N LYS A 228 1.60 -1.90 -27.98
CA LYS A 228 2.80 -2.00 -28.82
C LYS A 228 4.05 -1.46 -28.13
N THR A 229 3.94 -0.38 -27.36
CA THR A 229 5.06 0.18 -26.57
C THR A 229 5.46 -0.75 -25.41
N ALA A 230 4.48 -1.33 -24.71
CA ALA A 230 4.70 -2.29 -23.63
C ALA A 230 5.36 -3.59 -24.14
N TRP A 231 4.88 -4.12 -25.27
CA TRP A 231 5.45 -5.29 -25.94
C TRP A 231 6.89 -5.06 -26.40
N GLN A 232 7.19 -3.92 -27.04
CA GLN A 232 8.56 -3.57 -27.45
C GLN A 232 9.49 -3.45 -26.24
N THR A 233 9.05 -2.76 -25.19
CA THR A 233 9.83 -2.60 -23.94
C THR A 233 10.11 -3.94 -23.25
N THR A 234 9.12 -4.84 -23.25
CA THR A 234 9.23 -6.20 -22.71
C THR A 234 10.24 -7.02 -23.52
N ARG A 235 10.09 -7.04 -24.85
CA ARG A 235 10.97 -7.75 -25.77
C ARG A 235 12.43 -7.28 -25.65
N ASP A 236 12.67 -5.98 -25.65
CA ASP A 236 14.01 -5.40 -25.51
C ASP A 236 14.63 -5.67 -24.13
N ARG A 237 13.82 -5.90 -23.08
CA ARG A 237 14.30 -6.39 -21.78
C ARG A 237 14.65 -7.88 -21.84
N LEU A 238 13.80 -8.71 -22.45
CA LEU A 238 14.05 -10.15 -22.60
C LEU A 238 15.30 -10.45 -23.45
N VAL A 239 15.50 -9.76 -24.57
CA VAL A 239 16.71 -9.91 -25.41
C VAL A 239 17.99 -9.61 -24.62
N ARG A 240 17.96 -8.60 -23.73
CA ARG A 240 19.08 -8.31 -22.81
C ARG A 240 19.25 -9.37 -21.72
N MET A 241 18.17 -9.97 -21.24
CA MET A 241 18.22 -11.08 -20.28
C MET A 241 18.77 -12.36 -20.92
N GLN A 242 18.38 -12.67 -22.16
CA GLN A 242 18.93 -13.79 -22.93
C GLN A 242 20.45 -13.64 -23.10
N ALA A 243 20.92 -12.49 -23.61
CA ALA A 243 22.35 -12.26 -23.79
C ALA A 243 23.15 -12.31 -22.47
N ALA A 244 22.54 -11.93 -21.35
CA ALA A 244 23.15 -12.08 -20.02
C ALA A 244 23.19 -13.53 -19.55
N ALA A 245 22.14 -14.33 -19.80
CA ALA A 245 22.10 -15.75 -19.50
C ALA A 245 23.13 -16.54 -20.33
N GLU A 246 23.19 -16.32 -21.65
CA GLU A 246 24.20 -16.92 -22.54
C GLU A 246 25.64 -16.62 -22.08
N ALA A 247 25.91 -15.37 -21.67
CA ALA A 247 27.20 -14.97 -21.14
C ALA A 247 27.52 -15.64 -19.79
N ALA A 248 26.52 -15.82 -18.91
CA ALA A 248 26.68 -16.49 -17.63
C ALA A 248 26.90 -18.00 -17.78
N GLU A 249 26.15 -18.66 -18.66
CA GLU A 249 26.30 -20.08 -19.00
C GLU A 249 27.69 -20.36 -19.60
N LEU A 250 28.14 -19.52 -20.54
CA LEU A 250 29.47 -19.62 -21.15
C LEU A 250 30.59 -19.32 -20.14
N ALA A 251 30.40 -18.35 -19.22
CA ALA A 251 31.34 -18.08 -18.14
C ALA A 251 31.45 -19.28 -17.17
N ALA A 252 30.32 -19.90 -16.79
CA ALA A 252 30.29 -21.08 -15.93
C ALA A 252 30.97 -22.30 -16.60
N ALA A 253 30.73 -22.53 -17.89
CA ALA A 253 31.40 -23.58 -18.66
C ALA A 253 32.93 -23.37 -18.71
N ASN A 254 33.38 -22.14 -18.99
CA ASN A 254 34.82 -21.81 -18.99
C ASN A 254 35.45 -21.90 -17.60
N ALA A 255 34.75 -21.46 -16.54
CA ALA A 255 35.22 -21.57 -15.17
C ALA A 255 35.41 -23.03 -14.74
N LYS A 256 34.52 -23.94 -15.16
CA LYS A 256 34.69 -25.38 -14.94
C LYS A 256 35.93 -25.93 -15.67
N ILE A 257 36.11 -25.60 -16.94
CA ILE A 257 37.29 -26.04 -17.73
C ILE A 257 38.59 -25.55 -17.08
N LEU A 258 38.62 -24.30 -16.59
CA LEU A 258 39.79 -23.75 -15.88
C LEU A 258 40.03 -24.43 -14.53
N ALA A 259 38.98 -24.78 -13.78
CA ALA A 259 39.11 -25.53 -12.52
C ALA A 259 39.65 -26.95 -12.76
N ASP A 260 39.14 -27.66 -13.77
CA ASP A 260 39.62 -28.99 -14.17
C ASP A 260 41.10 -28.93 -14.64
N GLN A 261 41.49 -27.90 -15.39
CA GLN A 261 42.88 -27.66 -15.81
C GLN A 261 43.81 -27.33 -14.62
N LEU A 262 43.38 -26.46 -13.70
CA LEU A 262 44.17 -26.05 -12.53
C LEU A 262 44.40 -27.26 -11.62
N LYS A 263 43.38 -28.09 -11.39
CA LYS A 263 43.52 -29.34 -10.65
C LYS A 263 44.51 -30.29 -11.34
N ALA A 264 44.41 -30.47 -12.66
CA ALA A 264 45.36 -31.30 -13.41
C ALA A 264 46.81 -30.79 -13.32
N GLN A 265 47.03 -29.48 -13.21
CA GLN A 265 48.36 -28.90 -12.94
C GLN A 265 48.83 -29.15 -11.51
N GLN A 266 47.94 -29.08 -10.51
CA GLN A 266 48.27 -29.41 -9.11
C GLN A 266 48.66 -30.89 -8.99
N ASP A 267 47.83 -31.80 -9.49
CA ASP A 267 48.10 -33.24 -9.60
C ASP A 267 49.49 -33.55 -10.21
N GLU A 268 49.87 -32.84 -11.27
CA GLU A 268 51.15 -33.01 -11.96
C GLU A 268 52.33 -32.38 -11.18
N LEU A 269 52.14 -31.25 -10.53
CA LEU A 269 53.15 -30.65 -9.64
C LEU A 269 53.40 -31.55 -8.41
N GLU A 270 52.36 -32.11 -7.81
CA GLU A 270 52.47 -33.07 -6.69
C GLU A 270 53.19 -34.35 -7.11
N ARG A 271 52.91 -34.90 -8.31
CA ARG A 271 53.69 -36.02 -8.85
C ARG A 271 55.16 -35.67 -9.04
N ARG A 272 55.47 -34.46 -9.50
CA ARG A 272 56.85 -34.00 -9.69
C ARG A 272 57.59 -33.76 -8.38
N THR A 273 56.97 -33.10 -7.39
CA THR A 273 57.59 -32.90 -6.07
C THR A 273 57.78 -34.23 -5.35
N ALA A 274 56.81 -35.15 -5.41
CA ALA A 274 56.97 -36.50 -4.86
C ALA A 274 58.08 -37.30 -5.57
N ALA A 275 58.23 -37.18 -6.90
CA ALA A 275 59.30 -37.84 -7.64
C ALA A 275 60.70 -37.25 -7.34
N LEU A 276 60.79 -35.93 -7.16
CA LEU A 276 62.04 -35.27 -6.75
C LEU A 276 62.40 -35.62 -5.30
N ALA A 277 61.46 -35.54 -4.36
CA ALA A 277 61.67 -35.92 -2.96
C ALA A 277 62.10 -37.38 -2.80
N LYS A 278 61.57 -38.31 -3.62
CA LYS A 278 62.06 -39.70 -3.69
C LYS A 278 63.52 -39.78 -4.16
N ARG A 279 63.88 -39.07 -5.23
CA ARG A 279 65.26 -39.04 -5.74
C ARG A 279 66.25 -38.42 -4.76
N GLU A 280 65.84 -37.37 -4.05
CA GLU A 280 66.62 -36.73 -2.99
C GLU A 280 66.77 -37.66 -1.78
N ALA A 281 65.72 -38.37 -1.36
CA ALA A 281 65.81 -39.38 -0.31
C ALA A 281 66.76 -40.54 -0.67
N ILE A 282 66.70 -41.04 -1.91
CA ILE A 282 67.63 -42.07 -2.42
C ILE A 282 69.07 -41.52 -2.46
N ALA A 283 69.28 -40.28 -2.91
CA ALA A 283 70.59 -39.62 -2.90
C ALA A 283 71.16 -39.49 -1.49
N ASN A 284 70.39 -38.93 -0.55
CA ASN A 284 70.78 -38.79 0.85
C ASN A 284 71.08 -40.15 1.52
N ARG A 285 70.35 -41.22 1.14
CA ARG A 285 70.64 -42.57 1.63
C ARG A 285 71.95 -43.13 1.06
N ILE A 286 72.24 -42.89 -0.22
CA ILE A 286 73.50 -43.26 -0.89
C ILE A 286 74.69 -42.52 -0.28
N ASP A 287 74.58 -41.22 -0.04
CA ASP A 287 75.62 -40.44 0.64
C ASP A 287 75.75 -40.83 2.12
N GLY A 288 74.64 -41.26 2.75
CA GLY A 288 74.64 -41.92 4.05
C GLY A 288 75.47 -43.20 4.08
N LEU A 289 75.41 -44.06 3.04
CA LEU A 289 76.26 -45.25 2.91
C LEU A 289 77.74 -44.87 2.79
N ARG A 290 78.07 -43.88 1.94
CA ARG A 290 79.45 -43.38 1.76
C ARG A 290 80.08 -42.89 3.08
N ALA A 291 79.27 -42.34 3.98
CA ALA A 291 79.73 -41.79 5.25
C ALA A 291 79.90 -42.83 6.38
N LEU A 292 79.52 -44.11 6.20
CA LEU A 292 79.51 -45.07 7.30
C LEU A 292 80.88 -45.30 7.98
N PRO A 293 82.01 -45.51 7.26
CA PRO A 293 83.31 -45.73 7.91
C PRO A 293 83.70 -44.54 8.80
N LEU A 294 83.57 -43.32 8.26
CA LEU A 294 83.86 -42.07 8.97
C LEU A 294 82.96 -41.81 10.18
N ARG A 295 81.74 -42.39 10.21
CA ARG A 295 80.82 -42.28 11.34
C ARG A 295 81.02 -43.36 12.42
N HIS A 296 81.82 -44.38 12.13
CA HIS A 296 82.00 -45.54 13.00
C HIS A 296 83.47 -45.83 13.39
N VAL A 297 84.38 -44.89 13.13
CA VAL A 297 85.81 -44.98 13.53
C VAL A 297 86.00 -45.27 15.02
N GLU A 298 85.15 -44.67 15.88
CA GLU A 298 85.18 -44.81 17.34
C GLU A 298 84.01 -45.67 17.86
N SER A 299 83.45 -46.57 17.03
CA SER A 299 82.35 -47.46 17.42
C SER A 299 82.85 -48.81 17.93
N THR A 300 82.20 -49.33 18.97
CA THR A 300 82.50 -50.67 19.52
C THR A 300 82.30 -51.76 18.48
N ALA A 301 83.01 -52.88 18.63
CA ALA A 301 82.93 -54.02 17.72
C ALA A 301 81.49 -54.58 17.64
N ALA A 302 80.70 -54.48 18.72
CA ALA A 302 79.28 -54.83 18.72
C ALA A 302 78.44 -53.97 17.74
N VAL A 303 78.69 -52.66 17.67
CA VAL A 303 78.01 -51.74 16.75
C VAL A 303 78.48 -51.97 15.31
N LEU A 304 79.79 -52.10 15.09
CA LEU A 304 80.37 -52.34 13.77
C LEU A 304 79.83 -53.64 13.14
N ARG A 305 79.71 -54.74 13.91
CA ARG A 305 79.09 -55.99 13.47
C ARG A 305 77.63 -55.80 13.02
N GLN A 306 76.82 -55.03 13.74
CA GLN A 306 75.43 -54.73 13.35
C GLN A 306 75.34 -53.89 12.06
N VAL A 307 76.22 -52.91 11.88
CA VAL A 307 76.27 -52.10 10.65
C VAL A 307 76.68 -52.94 9.45
N ILE A 308 77.67 -53.84 9.61
CA ILE A 308 78.10 -54.79 8.59
C ILE A 308 76.97 -55.78 8.23
N GLU A 309 76.24 -56.31 9.22
CA GLU A 309 75.09 -57.19 8.98
C GLU A 309 73.97 -56.47 8.22
N ALA A 310 73.63 -55.24 8.61
CA ALA A 310 72.64 -54.40 7.92
C ALA A 310 73.03 -54.10 6.46
N LEU A 311 74.32 -53.87 6.17
CA LEU A 311 74.81 -53.66 4.81
C LEU A 311 74.71 -54.92 3.93
N ASN A 312 74.90 -56.11 4.50
CA ASN A 312 74.73 -57.38 3.79
C ASN A 312 73.24 -57.70 3.48
N HIS A 313 72.30 -57.04 4.17
CA HIS A 313 70.86 -57.20 3.98
C HIS A 313 70.18 -56.05 3.21
N LEU A 314 70.96 -55.20 2.53
CA LEU A 314 70.47 -54.07 1.74
C LEU A 314 69.58 -54.52 0.56
N GLN A 315 68.32 -54.05 0.52
CA GLN A 315 67.34 -54.51 -0.48
C GLN A 315 67.38 -53.69 -1.78
N ALA A 316 66.94 -54.28 -2.89
CA ALA A 316 66.88 -53.59 -4.18
C ALA A 316 65.83 -52.46 -4.20
N GLU A 317 64.71 -52.67 -3.51
CA GLU A 317 63.57 -51.74 -3.42
C GLU A 317 63.92 -50.43 -2.69
N ASP A 318 65.02 -50.41 -1.92
CA ASP A 318 65.48 -49.26 -1.13
C ASP A 318 66.10 -48.12 -1.95
N PHE A 319 66.52 -48.40 -3.20
CA PHE A 319 67.32 -47.49 -4.04
C PHE A 319 66.85 -47.36 -5.50
N ASP A 320 65.80 -48.09 -5.89
CA ASP A 320 65.15 -48.01 -7.21
C ASP A 320 66.17 -48.04 -8.38
N ASP A 321 66.16 -47.04 -9.27
CA ASP A 321 67.05 -46.94 -10.44
C ASP A 321 68.55 -46.77 -10.11
N ARG A 322 68.90 -46.49 -8.84
CA ARG A 322 70.28 -46.30 -8.37
C ARG A 322 70.84 -47.47 -7.56
N ILE A 323 70.16 -48.61 -7.48
CA ILE A 323 70.64 -49.77 -6.71
C ILE A 323 72.06 -50.24 -7.10
N SER A 324 72.45 -50.15 -8.37
CA SER A 324 73.80 -50.49 -8.83
C SER A 324 74.89 -49.53 -8.32
N GLU A 325 74.55 -48.26 -8.06
CA GLU A 325 75.45 -47.30 -7.41
C GLU A 325 75.57 -47.62 -5.91
N ALA A 326 74.44 -47.89 -5.25
CA ALA A 326 74.41 -48.27 -3.84
C ALA A 326 75.24 -49.53 -3.56
N TYR A 327 75.06 -50.61 -4.32
CA TYR A 327 75.89 -51.82 -4.21
C TYR A 327 77.37 -51.59 -4.59
N GLY A 328 77.65 -50.68 -5.53
CA GLY A 328 79.02 -50.28 -5.84
C GLY A 328 79.72 -49.59 -4.66
N ILE A 329 78.97 -48.84 -3.85
CA ILE A 329 79.46 -48.16 -2.65
C ILE A 329 79.55 -49.11 -1.47
N THR A 330 78.57 -49.98 -1.23
CA THR A 330 78.69 -50.97 -0.15
C THR A 330 79.87 -51.91 -0.36
N ALA A 331 80.17 -52.29 -1.61
CA ALA A 331 81.38 -53.05 -1.94
C ALA A 331 82.72 -52.32 -1.67
N GLN A 332 82.71 -50.98 -1.57
CA GLN A 332 83.88 -50.16 -1.21
C GLN A 332 83.95 -49.91 0.31
N VAL A 333 82.80 -49.69 0.95
CA VAL A 333 82.64 -49.36 2.38
C VAL A 333 82.75 -50.60 3.28
N LEU A 334 82.34 -51.77 2.80
CA LEU A 334 82.31 -53.00 3.61
C LEU A 334 83.71 -53.46 4.06
N PRO A 335 84.78 -53.43 3.24
CA PRO A 335 86.15 -53.68 3.70
C PRO A 335 86.62 -52.67 4.76
N GLU A 336 86.39 -51.37 4.55
CA GLU A 336 86.82 -50.32 5.50
C GLU A 336 86.17 -50.51 6.88
N LEU A 337 84.91 -50.94 6.93
CA LEU A 337 84.22 -51.29 8.17
C LEU A 337 84.72 -52.61 8.79
N GLN A 338 85.20 -53.57 7.98
CA GLN A 338 85.80 -54.82 8.48
C GLN A 338 87.20 -54.61 9.06
N ASP A 339 87.98 -53.70 8.48
CA ASP A 339 89.27 -53.26 9.03
C ASP A 339 89.06 -52.52 10.37
N LEU A 340 88.08 -51.59 10.43
CA LEU A 340 87.68 -50.93 11.68
C LEU A 340 87.16 -51.92 12.74
N LEU A 341 86.37 -52.91 12.34
CA LEU A 341 85.90 -53.96 13.25
C LEU A 341 87.08 -54.75 13.83
N THR A 342 88.06 -55.09 13.00
CA THR A 342 89.25 -55.83 13.44
C THR A 342 90.05 -55.01 14.46
N ALA A 343 90.26 -53.71 14.20
CA ALA A 343 90.92 -52.80 15.14
C ALA A 343 90.16 -52.67 16.47
N ALA A 344 88.82 -52.54 16.42
CA ALA A 344 87.99 -52.48 17.62
C ALA A 344 87.94 -53.81 18.39
N GLU A 345 88.00 -54.96 17.71
CA GLU A 345 88.13 -56.28 18.36
C GLU A 345 89.53 -56.50 18.98
N GLU A 346 90.59 -55.89 18.43
CA GLU A 346 91.92 -55.87 19.05
C GLU A 346 91.98 -54.92 20.28
N GLU A 347 91.37 -53.74 20.19
CA GLU A 347 91.28 -52.78 21.31
C GLU A 347 90.39 -53.29 22.46
N GLU A 348 89.24 -53.91 22.16
CA GLU A 348 88.39 -54.60 23.16
C GLU A 348 89.08 -55.85 23.77
N ALA A 349 90.19 -56.34 23.18
CA ALA A 349 90.93 -57.51 23.66
C ALA A 349 92.16 -57.19 24.52
N GLU A 350 92.63 -55.93 24.58
CA GLU A 350 93.69 -55.54 25.53
C GLU A 350 93.09 -55.32 26.93
N PRO A 351 93.51 -56.08 27.97
CA PRO A 351 92.96 -55.91 29.31
C PRO A 351 93.55 -54.67 29.99
N GLU A 352 92.69 -53.69 30.31
CA GLU A 352 93.10 -52.44 30.98
C GLU A 352 93.98 -52.67 32.23
N PRO A 353 95.08 -51.89 32.41
CA PRO A 353 95.95 -51.99 33.57
C PRO A 353 95.26 -51.47 34.84
N GLN A 354 94.77 -52.39 35.66
CA GLN A 354 94.03 -52.12 36.89
C GLN A 354 94.80 -51.19 37.87
N TRP A 355 94.27 -49.99 38.12
CA TRP A 355 94.65 -49.15 39.26
C TRP A 355 93.45 -48.93 40.20
N VAL A 356 93.33 -49.79 41.21
CA VAL A 356 92.38 -49.61 42.32
C VAL A 356 93.16 -49.22 43.57
N THR A 357 92.79 -48.15 44.28
CA THR A 357 92.90 -47.94 45.75
C THR A 357 92.45 -46.50 46.17
N PRO A 358 92.04 -46.24 47.43
CA PRO A 358 90.60 -45.96 47.67
C PRO A 358 90.30 -44.86 48.73
N ILE A 359 89.11 -44.96 49.38
CA ILE A 359 88.76 -44.54 50.77
C ILE A 359 88.06 -43.16 51.03
N SER A 360 86.80 -43.29 51.48
CA SER A 360 86.09 -42.56 52.56
C SER A 360 85.46 -41.15 52.42
N THR A 361 84.11 -41.17 52.43
CA THR A 361 83.15 -40.44 53.32
C THR A 361 83.23 -38.91 53.56
N GLU A 362 82.19 -38.20 53.10
CA GLU A 362 81.22 -37.32 53.84
C GLU A 362 81.71 -36.29 54.91
N PRO A 363 81.08 -35.08 55.04
CA PRO A 363 79.64 -34.83 54.78
C PRO A 363 79.24 -33.49 54.10
N SER A 364 77.93 -33.35 53.88
CA SER A 364 77.10 -32.15 53.61
C SER A 364 77.65 -30.77 54.03
N SER A 365 77.48 -29.73 53.17
CA SER A 365 76.53 -28.58 53.40
C SER A 365 76.81 -27.31 52.55
N LEU A 366 75.76 -26.83 51.84
CA LEU A 366 75.37 -25.42 51.56
C LEU A 366 76.21 -24.42 50.71
N GLU A 367 75.46 -23.65 49.90
CA GLU A 367 75.71 -22.33 49.25
C GLU A 367 76.79 -22.19 48.13
N ALA A 368 76.59 -21.44 47.03
CA ALA A 368 75.39 -20.84 46.37
C ALA A 368 75.78 -20.27 44.96
N VAL A 369 74.81 -19.69 44.19
CA VAL A 369 74.98 -18.75 43.03
C VAL A 369 75.48 -19.40 41.70
N LEU A 370 74.78 -19.41 40.53
CA LEU A 370 73.48 -18.89 40.01
C LEU A 370 73.00 -19.72 38.77
N ASP A 371 71.68 -19.76 38.52
CA ASP A 371 70.86 -19.69 37.26
C ASP A 371 71.26 -20.46 35.96
N GLU A 372 70.37 -20.98 35.08
CA GLU A 372 68.88 -21.13 34.99
C GLU A 372 68.50 -22.20 33.91
N ASP A 373 67.49 -23.04 34.18
CA ASP A 373 66.37 -23.59 33.32
C ASP A 373 66.56 -24.21 31.89
N GLU A 374 65.76 -25.18 31.39
CA GLU A 374 64.66 -26.01 31.98
C GLU A 374 64.39 -27.38 31.26
N ALA A 375 63.45 -28.13 31.84
CA ALA A 375 62.86 -29.47 31.56
C ALA A 375 61.95 -29.60 30.29
N GLU A 376 61.29 -30.72 29.93
CA GLU A 376 61.57 -32.18 29.99
C GLU A 376 60.67 -32.99 28.99
N GLN A 377 61.18 -34.16 28.57
CA GLN A 377 60.56 -35.46 28.17
C GLN A 377 59.15 -35.63 27.49
N PHE A 378 59.06 -36.72 26.70
CA PHE A 378 57.89 -37.22 25.95
C PHE A 378 56.86 -37.99 26.80
N ALA A 379 55.57 -37.99 26.38
CA ALA A 379 54.79 -39.19 25.99
C ALA A 379 53.40 -38.81 25.36
N PRO A 380 52.73 -39.67 24.54
CA PRO A 380 51.74 -39.19 23.54
C PRO A 380 50.24 -39.62 23.69
N ALA A 381 49.40 -38.96 22.85
CA ALA A 381 48.03 -39.32 22.38
C ALA A 381 46.82 -39.01 23.32
N PRO A 382 45.55 -38.89 22.83
CA PRO A 382 45.03 -38.76 21.45
C PRO A 382 43.99 -37.60 21.22
N ALA A 383 43.64 -37.35 19.95
CA ALA A 383 42.37 -36.83 19.37
C ALA A 383 41.46 -35.76 20.07
N ALA A 384 41.31 -34.61 19.39
CA ALA A 384 40.09 -33.76 19.19
C ALA A 384 39.29 -33.22 20.42
N PRO A 385 38.72 -31.97 20.39
CA PRO A 385 38.12 -31.30 19.22
C PRO A 385 38.47 -29.80 19.05
N MET A 386 37.64 -29.06 18.30
CA MET A 386 37.77 -27.64 17.95
C MET A 386 37.49 -26.67 19.12
N GLU A 387 38.23 -25.56 19.20
CA GLU A 387 37.60 -24.22 19.39
C GLU A 387 38.46 -23.08 18.80
N VAL A 388 37.94 -21.85 18.86
CA VAL A 388 38.36 -20.69 18.03
C VAL A 388 39.46 -19.83 18.67
N ALA A 389 40.40 -19.34 17.86
CA ALA A 389 41.31 -18.26 18.22
C ALA A 389 41.37 -17.17 17.13
N ALA A 390 41.45 -15.90 17.54
CA ALA A 390 41.44 -14.72 16.66
C ALA A 390 42.86 -14.18 16.38
N PRO A 391 43.08 -13.45 15.26
CA PRO A 391 44.41 -12.94 14.89
C PRO A 391 44.89 -11.74 15.75
N ALA A 392 46.21 -11.59 15.80
CA ALA A 392 46.95 -10.56 16.56
C ALA A 392 46.89 -9.15 15.92
N PRO A 393 47.18 -8.06 16.67
CA PRO A 393 46.97 -6.68 16.22
C PRO A 393 48.09 -6.12 15.33
N VAL A 394 47.72 -5.18 14.46
CA VAL A 394 48.60 -4.42 13.55
C VAL A 394 48.97 -3.06 14.16
N PRO A 395 50.22 -2.57 14.05
CA PRO A 395 50.65 -1.30 14.66
C PRO A 395 50.00 -0.05 14.03
N ALA A 396 49.81 1.00 14.84
CA ALA A 396 49.12 2.23 14.47
C ALA A 396 50.07 3.35 13.98
N PRO A 397 49.71 4.10 12.92
CA PRO A 397 50.39 5.34 12.53
C PRO A 397 49.87 6.57 13.30
N ALA A 398 50.70 7.61 13.41
CA ALA A 398 50.46 8.84 14.16
C ALA A 398 49.66 9.92 13.36
N PRO A 399 49.08 10.96 14.01
CA PRO A 399 48.01 11.78 13.43
C PRO A 399 48.46 13.01 12.62
N ALA A 400 47.56 13.48 11.74
CA ALA A 400 47.64 14.74 10.99
C ALA A 400 46.29 15.50 11.06
N PRO A 401 46.23 16.83 10.81
CA PRO A 401 45.21 17.71 11.43
C PRO A 401 43.95 18.01 10.59
N ALA A 402 42.89 18.43 11.30
CA ALA A 402 41.66 18.99 10.73
C ALA A 402 41.84 20.42 10.17
N PRO A 403 40.90 20.93 9.34
CA PRO A 403 40.10 22.06 9.83
C PRO A 403 38.66 22.24 9.27
N ALA A 404 37.79 22.79 10.14
CA ALA A 404 36.77 23.82 9.86
C ALA A 404 35.54 23.52 8.96
N ILE A 405 34.60 24.49 8.95
CA ILE A 405 33.18 24.36 8.58
C ILE A 405 32.71 25.52 7.68
N ALA A 406 31.84 25.22 6.71
CA ALA A 406 30.94 26.13 5.96
C ALA A 406 31.59 27.21 5.05
N PRO A 407 30.78 27.96 4.27
CA PRO A 407 29.69 27.52 3.38
C PRO A 407 29.91 27.99 1.93
N ARG A 408 29.24 27.38 0.93
CA ARG A 408 29.20 27.92 -0.45
C ARG A 408 27.85 27.77 -1.15
N SER A 409 27.48 28.84 -1.86
CA SER A 409 26.41 28.94 -2.85
C SER A 409 26.94 29.72 -4.07
N PHE A 410 26.06 29.99 -5.05
CA PHE A 410 26.27 30.81 -6.27
C PHE A 410 27.15 30.28 -7.42
N GLY A 411 26.58 30.35 -8.63
CA GLY A 411 27.30 30.64 -9.89
C GLY A 411 27.02 29.70 -11.07
N GLY A 412 26.35 30.19 -12.12
CA GLY A 412 26.22 29.49 -13.41
C GLY A 412 27.45 29.69 -14.32
N TYR A 413 27.50 29.23 -15.58
CA TYR A 413 26.52 28.52 -16.44
C TYR A 413 27.32 27.50 -17.32
N SER A 414 27.06 27.08 -18.57
CA SER A 414 26.06 27.31 -19.65
C SER A 414 26.36 26.31 -20.80
N SER A 415 25.45 25.90 -21.70
CA SER A 415 23.97 25.84 -21.69
C SER A 415 23.47 25.11 -22.96
N THR A 416 22.55 24.14 -22.85
CA THR A 416 21.70 23.65 -23.96
C THR A 416 20.24 23.61 -23.49
N ARG A 417 19.29 23.88 -24.39
CA ARG A 417 17.96 24.42 -24.04
C ARG A 417 16.79 23.57 -24.59
N PRO A 418 16.08 22.80 -23.75
CA PRO A 418 14.67 22.48 -24.01
C PRO A 418 13.78 23.69 -23.70
N SER A 419 12.61 23.78 -24.34
CA SER A 419 11.69 24.91 -24.12
C SER A 419 10.95 24.79 -22.78
N ALA A 420 10.59 25.92 -22.18
CA ALA A 420 9.95 25.96 -20.88
C ALA A 420 8.42 25.86 -21.00
N ALA A 421 7.85 24.88 -20.31
CA ALA A 421 6.46 24.89 -19.85
C ALA A 421 6.47 24.87 -18.30
N PRO A 422 5.56 25.58 -17.61
CA PRO A 422 5.53 25.59 -16.16
C PRO A 422 5.21 24.18 -15.62
N ARG A 423 6.05 23.67 -14.72
CA ARG A 423 5.75 22.44 -13.99
C ARG A 423 4.55 22.74 -13.08
N ARG A 424 3.40 22.12 -13.36
CA ARG A 424 2.28 22.12 -12.42
C ARG A 424 2.69 21.34 -11.18
N GLU A 425 2.53 21.95 -10.01
CA GLU A 425 2.76 21.27 -8.74
C GLU A 425 1.76 20.13 -8.57
N HIS A 426 2.19 19.02 -8.00
CA HIS A 426 1.38 17.81 -7.91
C HIS A 426 0.39 17.94 -6.76
N ARG A 427 -0.84 18.38 -7.05
CA ARG A 427 -1.95 18.41 -6.08
C ARG A 427 -2.09 17.01 -5.45
N PRO A 428 -2.08 16.89 -4.10
CA PRO A 428 -2.37 15.63 -3.41
C PRO A 428 -3.71 15.05 -3.84
N THR A 429 -3.82 13.73 -3.90
CA THR A 429 -5.11 13.08 -4.21
C THR A 429 -6.09 13.30 -3.06
N ASP A 430 -7.40 13.26 -3.35
CA ASP A 430 -8.40 13.52 -2.32
C ASP A 430 -8.36 12.46 -1.20
N SER A 431 -7.95 11.23 -1.52
CA SER A 431 -7.63 10.19 -0.53
C SER A 431 -6.46 10.57 0.39
N GLN A 432 -5.37 11.13 -0.14
CA GLN A 432 -4.23 11.61 0.67
C GLN A 432 -4.64 12.78 1.57
N LEU A 433 -5.53 13.66 1.11
CA LEU A 433 -6.08 14.74 1.94
C LEU A 433 -6.94 14.17 3.08
N ILE A 434 -7.79 13.19 2.80
CA ILE A 434 -8.64 12.52 3.80
C ILE A 434 -7.78 11.74 4.83
N GLU A 435 -6.75 11.04 4.40
CA GLU A 435 -5.79 10.30 5.26
C GLU A 435 -5.02 11.24 6.19
N VAL A 436 -4.48 12.36 5.67
CA VAL A 436 -3.76 13.34 6.49
C VAL A 436 -4.69 14.01 7.51
N LEU A 437 -5.94 14.32 7.14
CA LEU A 437 -6.93 14.91 8.04
C LEU A 437 -7.42 13.90 9.10
N SER A 438 -7.66 12.64 8.73
CA SER A 438 -8.11 11.58 9.66
C SER A 438 -7.03 11.31 10.71
N LEU A 439 -5.76 11.23 10.29
CA LEU A 439 -4.59 11.07 11.15
C LEU A 439 -4.37 12.29 12.07
N HIS A 440 -4.48 13.52 11.54
CA HIS A 440 -4.25 14.75 12.30
C HIS A 440 -5.30 14.96 13.40
N TYR A 441 -6.59 14.83 13.06
CA TYR A 441 -7.70 15.04 14.00
C TYR A 441 -8.07 13.78 14.80
N ARG A 442 -7.46 12.62 14.49
CA ARG A 442 -7.73 11.30 15.10
C ARG A 442 -9.20 10.89 15.02
N VAL A 443 -9.82 11.16 13.88
CA VAL A 443 -11.20 10.77 13.56
C VAL A 443 -11.21 9.79 12.38
N HIS A 444 -12.25 8.97 12.27
CA HIS A 444 -12.41 8.07 11.13
C HIS A 444 -12.64 8.87 9.83
N GLU A 445 -12.17 8.35 8.70
CA GLU A 445 -12.23 9.02 7.38
C GLU A 445 -13.64 9.45 6.99
N SER A 446 -14.65 8.62 7.29
CA SER A 446 -16.06 8.98 7.06
C SER A 446 -16.51 10.26 7.77
N LYS A 447 -15.89 10.61 8.91
CA LYS A 447 -16.17 11.85 9.64
C LYS A 447 -15.45 13.05 9.03
N VAL A 448 -14.27 12.83 8.43
CA VAL A 448 -13.59 13.85 7.60
C VAL A 448 -14.42 14.15 6.36
N ILE A 449 -14.96 13.12 5.69
CA ILE A 449 -15.82 13.27 4.51
C ILE A 449 -17.11 14.04 4.89
N GLU A 450 -17.75 13.70 6.01
CA GLU A 450 -18.90 14.44 6.54
C GLU A 450 -18.58 15.93 6.76
N TRP A 451 -17.41 16.25 7.32
CA TRP A 451 -16.96 17.64 7.49
C TRP A 451 -16.71 18.34 6.15
N LEU A 452 -16.02 17.69 5.20
CA LEU A 452 -15.70 18.27 3.89
C LEU A 452 -16.97 18.55 3.07
N LEU A 453 -18.00 17.70 3.17
CA LEU A 453 -19.32 17.94 2.56
C LEU A 453 -20.11 19.09 3.23
N ALA A 454 -19.76 19.46 4.47
CA ALA A 454 -20.34 20.58 5.19
C ALA A 454 -19.53 21.89 5.09
N VAL A 455 -18.41 21.91 4.36
CA VAL A 455 -17.63 23.14 4.13
C VAL A 455 -18.23 23.93 2.97
N ASP A 456 -18.74 25.12 3.29
CA ASP A 456 -19.06 26.14 2.29
C ASP A 456 -17.75 26.69 1.66
N LEU A 457 -17.40 26.13 0.51
CA LEU A 457 -16.23 26.52 -0.28
C LEU A 457 -16.38 27.91 -0.92
N ASP A 458 -17.60 28.37 -1.19
CA ASP A 458 -17.85 29.71 -1.73
C ASP A 458 -17.63 30.78 -0.66
N ALA A 459 -18.12 30.59 0.56
CA ALA A 459 -17.82 31.45 1.69
C ALA A 459 -16.33 31.39 2.08
N ALA A 460 -15.64 30.25 1.90
CA ALA A 460 -14.19 30.17 2.07
C ALA A 460 -13.45 31.00 1.00
N SER A 461 -13.82 30.84 -0.27
CA SER A 461 -13.26 31.57 -1.41
C SER A 461 -13.46 33.10 -1.27
N LYS A 462 -14.68 33.54 -0.92
CA LYS A 462 -15.02 34.95 -0.70
C LYS A 462 -14.20 35.57 0.45
N ARG A 463 -13.92 34.82 1.53
CA ARG A 463 -13.04 35.26 2.63
C ARG A 463 -11.58 35.37 2.20
N LEU A 464 -11.08 34.46 1.38
CA LEU A 464 -9.73 34.55 0.80
C LEU A 464 -9.59 35.79 -0.10
N ALA A 465 -10.54 36.02 -1.01
CA ALA A 465 -10.53 37.20 -1.88
C ALA A 465 -10.61 38.52 -1.10
N ALA A 466 -11.41 38.58 -0.02
CA ALA A 466 -11.46 39.75 0.87
C ALA A 466 -10.14 39.99 1.63
N ALA A 467 -9.48 38.91 2.07
CA ALA A 467 -8.17 39.01 2.73
C ALA A 467 -7.06 39.48 1.76
N GLU A 468 -7.08 39.03 0.50
CA GLU A 468 -6.17 39.53 -0.55
C GLU A 468 -6.45 40.99 -0.93
N ALA A 469 -7.70 41.44 -0.84
CA ALA A 469 -8.08 42.84 -1.00
C ALA A 469 -7.69 43.73 0.19
N GLY A 470 -7.28 43.15 1.32
CA GLY A 470 -6.79 43.86 2.51
C GLY A 470 -7.87 44.26 3.52
N ASP A 471 -9.11 43.78 3.37
CA ASP A 471 -10.18 44.03 4.35
C ASP A 471 -9.99 43.14 5.61
N PRO A 472 -10.23 43.67 6.82
CA PRO A 472 -10.08 42.91 8.05
C PRO A 472 -11.18 41.85 8.18
N LEU A 473 -10.78 40.58 8.30
CA LEU A 473 -11.69 39.45 8.40
C LEU A 473 -12.63 39.56 9.63
N PRO A 474 -13.95 39.39 9.46
CA PRO A 474 -14.85 39.16 10.58
C PRO A 474 -14.61 37.75 11.18
N PHE A 475 -14.66 37.67 12.52
CA PHE A 475 -14.63 36.44 13.30
C PHE A 475 -16.05 35.98 13.66
#